data_AF-A0A536LP41-F1
#
_entry.id   AF-A0A536LP41-F1
#
_cell.length_a   1.000
_cell.length_b   1.000
_cell.length_c   1.000
_cell.angle_alpha   90.00
_cell.angle_beta   90.00
_cell.angle_gamma   90.00
#
_symmetry.space_group_name_H-M   'P 1'
#
loop_
_entity.id
_entity.type
_entity.pdbx_description
1 polymer ?
#
loop_
_entity_poly.entity_id
_entity_poly.type
_entity_poly.pdbx_seq_one_letter_code
_entity_poly.pdbx_strand_id
1 'polypeptide(L)'
;MAEHRARLIGNRWTLVGAILYLLEWVAIAGFNPGNTPTSFLKPDAVVAMYASHAGGVAAAASWFSVVLLGRILFTVGIRDSLKRSGADTLLADFAVGAMAVSVILEIASYALAGAAAALAHAGGDRAAIVAVDAAGGWVNAMIFAPLGLSVLAAAYAQLRSGLFPAWLAWLGGASGGITVVLGLVIGPALAAGPGPFQTVQILSFATLGFWVWMLATGIILFRRTT
;
A
#
# COMPACT_ATOMS: atom_id res chain seq x y z
N MET A 1 -13.75 25.03 -35.59
CA MET A 1 -14.18 24.73 -34.20
C MET A 1 -12.92 24.67 -33.36
N ALA A 2 -12.71 25.63 -32.46
CA ALA A 2 -11.54 25.62 -31.58
C ALA A 2 -11.69 24.44 -30.62
N GLU A 3 -10.86 23.41 -30.79
CA GLU A 3 -10.70 22.35 -29.79
C GLU A 3 -10.37 23.02 -28.46
N HIS A 4 -11.31 22.97 -27.52
CA HIS A 4 -11.03 23.30 -26.13
C HIS A 4 -10.05 22.23 -25.64
N ARG A 5 -8.73 22.48 -25.76
CA ARG A 5 -7.71 21.57 -25.25
C ARG A 5 -8.01 21.35 -23.78
N ALA A 6 -8.44 20.14 -23.43
CA ALA A 6 -8.67 19.75 -22.05
C ALA A 6 -7.39 20.08 -21.24
N ARG A 7 -7.54 20.93 -20.22
CA ARG A 7 -6.45 21.36 -19.35
C ARG A 7 -6.54 20.57 -18.06
N LEU A 8 -5.41 20.05 -17.59
CA LEU A 8 -5.32 19.40 -16.30
C LEU A 8 -5.61 20.40 -15.17
N ILE A 9 -6.66 20.15 -14.40
CA ILE A 9 -7.03 20.90 -13.20
C ILE A 9 -6.48 20.17 -11.97
N GLY A 10 -5.55 20.81 -11.28
CA GLY A 10 -4.87 20.25 -10.11
C GLY A 10 -5.70 20.27 -8.82
N ASN A 11 -5.22 19.56 -7.81
CA ASN A 11 -5.64 19.72 -6.41
C ASN A 11 -4.46 19.50 -5.44
N ARG A 12 -4.63 19.95 -4.20
CA ARG A 12 -3.63 19.77 -3.13
C ARG A 12 -3.75 18.44 -2.42
N TRP A 13 -4.94 17.82 -2.47
CA TRP A 13 -5.28 16.62 -1.71
C TRP A 13 -4.47 15.40 -2.15
N THR A 14 -4.13 15.28 -3.44
CA THR A 14 -3.23 14.21 -3.89
C THR A 14 -1.89 14.27 -3.15
N LEU A 15 -1.27 15.45 -3.06
CA LEU A 15 0.02 15.59 -2.36
C LEU A 15 -0.12 15.38 -0.84
N VAL A 16 -1.19 15.89 -0.23
CA VAL A 16 -1.48 15.65 1.20
C VAL A 16 -1.63 14.15 1.48
N GLY A 17 -2.34 13.41 0.63
CA GLY A 17 -2.47 11.96 0.75
C GLY A 17 -1.13 11.24 0.63
N ALA A 18 -0.29 11.65 -0.33
CA ALA A 18 1.05 11.09 -0.51
C ALA A 18 1.94 11.33 0.72
N ILE A 19 1.94 12.55 1.27
CA ILE A 19 2.70 12.89 2.47
C ILE A 19 2.18 12.10 3.68
N LEU A 20 0.86 12.06 3.86
CA LEU A 20 0.23 11.32 4.96
C LEU A 20 0.63 9.84 4.92
N TYR A 21 0.62 9.21 3.75
CA TYR A 21 1.06 7.82 3.61
C TYR A 21 2.55 7.65 3.95
N LEU A 22 3.42 8.54 3.45
CA LEU A 22 4.87 8.48 3.74
C LEU A 22 5.22 8.72 5.22
N LEU A 23 4.28 9.19 6.04
CA LEU A 23 4.45 9.19 7.50
C LEU A 23 4.49 7.78 8.10
N GLU A 24 4.26 6.72 7.33
CA GLU A 24 4.55 5.33 7.73
C GLU A 24 5.98 5.15 8.23
N TRP A 25 6.95 5.88 7.67
CA TRP A 25 8.35 5.83 8.07
C TRP A 25 8.56 6.28 9.52
N VAL A 26 7.68 7.12 10.08
CA VAL A 26 7.71 7.48 11.50
C VAL A 26 7.47 6.26 12.37
N ALA A 27 6.54 5.38 12.00
CA ALA A 27 6.31 4.14 12.74
C ALA A 27 7.46 3.15 12.58
N ILE A 28 7.93 2.96 11.34
CA ILE A 28 8.99 2.00 11.02
C ILE A 28 10.30 2.37 11.74
N ALA A 29 10.71 3.64 11.70
CA ALA A 29 11.94 4.09 12.32
C ALA A 29 11.79 4.42 13.82
N GLY A 30 10.62 4.91 14.23
CA GLY A 30 10.42 5.51 15.55
C GLY A 30 9.82 4.58 16.61
N PHE A 31 8.99 3.60 16.23
CA PHE A 31 8.29 2.75 17.21
C PHE A 31 8.99 1.42 17.46
N ASN A 32 10.06 1.13 16.73
CA ASN A 32 10.82 -0.11 16.84
C ASN A 32 9.90 -1.36 16.96
N PRO A 33 8.98 -1.60 16.01
CA PRO A 33 8.04 -2.72 16.10
C PRO A 33 8.71 -4.10 15.92
N GLY A 34 10.04 -4.14 15.77
CA GLY A 34 10.76 -5.33 15.33
C GLY A 34 10.49 -5.66 13.87
N ASN A 35 11.01 -6.80 13.41
CA ASN A 35 10.64 -7.33 12.10
C ASN A 35 9.40 -8.19 12.27
N THR A 36 8.26 -7.82 11.67
CA THR A 36 7.05 -8.66 11.61
C THR A 36 7.46 -10.08 11.24
N PRO A 37 7.15 -11.10 12.06
CA PRO A 37 7.56 -12.45 11.77
C PRO A 37 6.87 -12.84 10.47
N THR A 38 7.65 -13.09 9.44
CA THR A 38 7.10 -13.82 8.30
C THR A 38 6.96 -15.27 8.77
N SER A 39 5.96 -15.99 8.26
CA SER A 39 5.59 -17.38 8.59
C SER A 39 6.73 -18.42 8.44
N PHE A 40 7.95 -17.97 8.15
CA PHE A 40 9.17 -18.74 7.99
C PHE A 40 10.01 -18.81 9.28
N LEU A 41 9.67 -18.06 10.32
CA LEU A 41 10.33 -18.15 11.62
C LEU A 41 9.79 -19.32 12.45
N LYS A 42 10.67 -19.98 13.21
CA LYS A 42 10.27 -21.02 14.18
C LYS A 42 9.23 -20.42 15.14
N PRO A 43 8.21 -21.17 15.59
CA PRO A 43 7.14 -20.59 16.40
C PRO A 43 7.63 -19.95 17.72
N ASP A 44 8.77 -20.38 18.26
CA ASP A 44 9.41 -19.72 19.43
C ASP A 44 9.91 -18.31 19.11
N ALA A 45 10.43 -18.09 17.91
CA ALA A 45 10.93 -16.79 17.48
C ALA A 45 9.79 -15.79 17.24
N VAL A 46 8.62 -16.25 16.78
CA VAL A 46 7.40 -15.44 16.65
C VAL A 46 6.96 -14.93 18.02
N VAL A 47 6.84 -15.82 19.00
CA VAL A 47 6.45 -15.46 20.37
C VAL A 47 7.47 -14.52 21.01
N ALA A 48 8.76 -14.82 20.87
CA ALA A 48 9.83 -13.98 21.42
C ALA A 48 9.85 -12.57 20.82
N MET A 49 9.63 -12.44 19.50
CA MET A 49 9.53 -11.14 18.82
C MET A 49 8.37 -10.32 19.39
N TYR A 50 7.18 -10.90 19.45
CA TYR A 50 5.99 -10.19 19.92
C TYR A 50 6.08 -9.83 21.41
N ALA A 51 6.62 -10.72 22.24
CA ALA A 51 6.84 -10.42 23.65
C ALA A 51 7.85 -9.27 23.87
N SER A 52 8.90 -9.19 23.04
CA SER A 52 9.94 -8.16 23.14
C SER A 52 9.57 -6.81 22.52
N HIS A 53 8.62 -6.78 21.56
CA HIS A 53 8.26 -5.56 20.82
C HIS A 53 6.78 -5.19 20.94
N ALA A 54 6.03 -5.74 21.89
CA ALA A 54 4.57 -5.59 21.98
C ALA A 54 4.11 -4.12 21.93
N GLY A 55 4.76 -3.24 22.68
CA GLY A 55 4.43 -1.80 22.69
C GLY A 55 4.69 -1.12 21.34
N GLY A 56 5.80 -1.48 20.67
CA GLY A 56 6.14 -0.96 19.35
C GLY A 56 5.16 -1.42 18.27
N VAL A 57 4.77 -2.70 18.30
CA VAL A 57 3.76 -3.27 17.39
C VAL A 57 2.40 -2.60 17.58
N ALA A 58 1.95 -2.40 18.82
CA ALA A 58 0.67 -1.75 19.11
C ALA A 58 0.65 -0.27 18.69
N ALA A 59 1.74 0.45 18.94
CA ALA A 59 1.90 1.84 18.51
C ALA A 59 1.91 1.96 16.98
N ALA A 60 2.64 1.06 16.30
CA ALA A 60 2.68 0.99 14.84
C ALA A 60 1.30 0.68 14.26
N ALA A 61 0.59 -0.33 14.77
CA ALA A 61 -0.76 -0.67 14.31
C ALA A 61 -1.74 0.50 14.44
N SER A 62 -1.68 1.23 15.56
CA SER A 62 -2.50 2.42 15.80
C SER A 62 -2.16 3.54 14.80
N TRP A 63 -0.88 3.75 14.52
CA TRP A 63 -0.42 4.76 13.56
C TRP A 63 -0.84 4.44 12.11
N PHE A 64 -0.64 3.18 11.69
CA PHE A 64 -1.02 2.70 10.37
C PHE A 64 -2.52 2.83 10.10
N SER A 65 -3.38 2.76 11.13
CA SER A 65 -4.82 2.99 10.96
C SER A 65 -5.16 4.39 10.41
N VAL A 66 -4.28 5.37 10.62
CA VAL A 66 -4.44 6.74 10.14
C VAL A 66 -3.65 6.97 8.86
N VAL A 67 -2.34 6.68 8.87
CA VAL A 67 -1.46 7.08 7.75
C VAL A 67 -1.78 6.36 6.44
N LEU A 68 -2.27 5.11 6.52
CA LEU A 68 -2.61 4.33 5.32
C LEU A 68 -3.81 4.92 4.56
N LEU A 69 -4.68 5.69 5.23
CA LEU A 69 -5.76 6.44 4.58
C LEU A 69 -5.21 7.49 3.59
N GLY A 70 -3.94 7.88 3.75
CA GLY A 70 -3.22 8.72 2.79
C GLY A 70 -3.23 8.16 1.38
N ARG A 71 -3.14 6.83 1.19
CA ARG A 71 -3.23 6.20 -0.13
C ARG A 71 -4.62 6.34 -0.75
N ILE A 72 -5.68 6.24 0.05
CA ILE A 72 -7.05 6.47 -0.43
C ILE A 72 -7.19 7.94 -0.84
N LEU A 73 -6.76 8.87 0.02
CA LEU A 73 -6.84 10.30 -0.26
C LEU A 73 -6.05 10.68 -1.53
N PHE A 74 -4.87 10.09 -1.71
CA PHE A 74 -4.05 10.23 -2.91
C PHE A 74 -4.83 9.81 -4.17
N THR A 75 -5.40 8.59 -4.19
CA THR A 75 -6.15 8.06 -5.34
C THR A 75 -7.44 8.84 -5.60
N VAL A 76 -8.15 9.23 -4.55
CA VAL A 76 -9.32 10.14 -4.64
C VAL A 76 -8.93 11.48 -5.27
N GLY A 77 -7.75 12.01 -4.93
CA GLY A 77 -7.23 13.23 -5.52
C GLY A 77 -6.95 13.09 -7.03
N ILE A 78 -6.39 11.96 -7.48
CA ILE A 78 -6.23 11.70 -8.93
C ILE A 78 -7.59 11.72 -9.63
N ARG A 79 -8.56 10.98 -9.10
CA ARG A 79 -9.92 10.90 -9.61
C ARG A 79 -10.58 12.28 -9.69
N ASP A 80 -10.48 13.07 -8.62
CA ASP A 80 -11.03 14.43 -8.56
C ASP A 80 -10.42 15.33 -9.64
N SER A 81 -9.11 15.27 -9.84
CA SER A 81 -8.42 16.02 -10.90
C SER A 81 -8.88 15.61 -12.30
N LEU A 82 -8.97 14.31 -12.58
CA LEU A 82 -9.46 13.78 -13.86
C LEU A 82 -10.91 14.22 -14.12
N LYS A 83 -11.77 14.10 -13.11
CA LYS A 83 -13.18 14.50 -13.18
C LYS A 83 -13.33 15.99 -13.49
N ARG A 84 -12.60 16.86 -12.77
CA ARG A 84 -12.64 18.32 -13.01
C ARG A 84 -12.12 18.68 -14.40
N SER A 85 -11.16 17.92 -14.91
CA SER A 85 -10.58 18.12 -16.23
C SER A 85 -11.44 17.56 -17.37
N GLY A 86 -12.62 17.00 -17.07
CA GLY A 86 -13.56 16.45 -18.06
C GLY A 86 -13.17 15.07 -18.62
N ALA A 87 -12.25 14.35 -17.97
CA ALA A 87 -11.85 13.01 -18.39
C ALA A 87 -12.82 11.93 -17.89
N ASP A 88 -12.86 10.79 -18.58
CA ASP A 88 -13.56 9.58 -18.14
C ASP A 88 -12.98 9.08 -16.81
N THR A 89 -13.84 8.85 -15.81
CA THR A 89 -13.44 8.50 -14.45
C THR A 89 -13.61 7.03 -14.12
N LEU A 90 -14.19 6.18 -14.98
CA LEU A 90 -14.54 4.81 -14.61
C LEU A 90 -13.35 4.01 -14.01
N LEU A 91 -12.18 4.14 -14.63
CA LEU A 91 -10.95 3.52 -14.15
C LEU A 91 -10.42 4.15 -12.86
N ALA A 92 -10.59 5.46 -12.69
CA ALA A 92 -10.21 6.17 -11.47
C ALA A 92 -11.18 5.85 -10.31
N ASP A 93 -12.48 5.65 -10.59
CA ASP A 93 -13.47 5.15 -9.65
C ASP A 93 -13.11 3.74 -9.16
N PHE A 94 -12.79 2.84 -10.10
CA PHE A 94 -12.29 1.50 -9.78
C PHE A 94 -10.99 1.55 -8.97
N ALA A 95 -10.06 2.43 -9.34
CA ALA A 95 -8.81 2.61 -8.60
C ALA A 95 -9.03 2.99 -7.14
N VAL A 96 -9.98 3.89 -6.85
CA VAL A 96 -10.34 4.25 -5.47
C VAL A 96 -10.89 3.04 -4.72
N GLY A 97 -11.80 2.28 -5.33
CA GLY A 97 -12.37 1.07 -4.72
C GLY A 97 -11.30 0.01 -4.40
N ALA A 98 -10.42 -0.28 -5.36
CA ALA A 98 -9.32 -1.21 -5.17
C ALA A 98 -8.33 -0.73 -4.08
N MET A 99 -8.04 0.57 -4.02
CA MET A 99 -7.19 1.14 -2.96
C MET A 99 -7.83 1.01 -1.58
N ALA A 100 -9.14 1.26 -1.47
CA ALA A 100 -9.86 1.11 -0.21
C ALA A 100 -9.79 -0.34 0.30
N VAL A 101 -10.00 -1.33 -0.58
CA VAL A 101 -9.85 -2.76 -0.23
C VAL A 101 -8.43 -3.06 0.26
N SER A 102 -7.40 -2.59 -0.47
CA SER A 102 -6.00 -2.76 -0.07
C SER A 102 -5.71 -2.19 1.32
N VAL A 103 -6.15 -0.96 1.58
CA VAL A 103 -5.94 -0.29 2.87
C VAL A 103 -6.69 -0.98 4.01
N ILE A 104 -7.92 -1.46 3.77
CA ILE A 104 -8.68 -2.23 4.78
C ILE A 104 -7.95 -3.51 5.16
N LEU A 105 -7.47 -4.27 4.16
CA LEU A 105 -6.70 -5.49 4.40
C LEU A 105 -5.43 -5.18 5.19
N GLU A 106 -4.73 -4.11 4.86
CA GLU A 106 -3.50 -3.75 5.55
C GLU A 106 -3.72 -3.32 7.00
N ILE A 107 -4.75 -2.52 7.27
CA ILE A 107 -5.15 -2.18 8.64
C ILE A 107 -5.54 -3.45 9.42
N ALA A 108 -6.27 -4.38 8.80
CA ALA A 108 -6.63 -5.65 9.42
C ALA A 108 -5.39 -6.52 9.71
N SER A 109 -4.42 -6.56 8.81
CA SER A 109 -3.13 -7.25 9.02
C SER A 109 -2.39 -6.68 10.24
N TYR A 110 -2.29 -5.37 10.37
CA TYR A 110 -1.64 -4.74 11.52
C TYR A 110 -2.44 -4.91 12.82
N ALA A 111 -3.77 -4.93 12.75
CA ALA A 111 -4.61 -5.24 13.90
C ALA A 111 -4.39 -6.68 14.40
N LEU A 112 -4.23 -7.65 13.49
CA LEU A 112 -3.88 -9.03 13.84
C LEU A 112 -2.49 -9.13 14.46
N ALA A 113 -1.49 -8.44 13.92
CA ALA A 113 -0.16 -8.36 14.53
C ALA A 113 -0.22 -7.74 15.95
N GLY A 114 -1.01 -6.69 16.14
CA GLY A 114 -1.27 -6.10 17.45
C GLY A 114 -1.98 -7.07 18.42
N ALA A 115 -2.91 -7.88 17.93
CA ALA A 115 -3.56 -8.92 18.72
C ALA A 115 -2.58 -10.04 19.13
N ALA A 116 -1.71 -10.50 18.23
CA ALA A 116 -0.65 -11.46 18.53
C ALA A 116 0.33 -10.90 19.58
N ALA A 117 0.71 -9.62 19.46
CA ALA A 117 1.51 -8.90 20.44
C ALA A 117 0.85 -8.86 21.83
N ALA A 118 -0.45 -8.54 21.89
CA ALA A 118 -1.20 -8.50 23.15
C ALA A 118 -1.29 -9.89 23.81
N LEU A 119 -1.55 -10.94 23.02
CA LEU A 119 -1.56 -12.33 23.50
C LEU A 119 -0.19 -12.74 24.06
N ALA A 120 0.90 -12.43 23.35
CA ALA A 120 2.26 -12.74 23.80
C ALA A 120 2.60 -12.02 25.10
N HIS A 121 2.23 -10.74 25.22
CA HIS A 121 2.48 -9.96 26.43
C HIS A 121 1.70 -10.48 27.65
N ALA A 122 0.49 -11.00 27.44
CA ALA A 122 -0.34 -11.59 28.49
C ALA A 122 0.08 -13.03 28.88
N GLY A 123 1.12 -13.59 28.28
CA GLY A 123 1.51 -15.00 28.50
C GLY A 123 0.51 -15.99 27.90
N GLY A 124 -0.17 -15.61 26.81
CA GLY A 124 -1.15 -16.45 26.12
C GLY A 124 -0.55 -17.69 25.47
N ASP A 125 -1.44 -18.61 25.07
CA ASP A 125 -1.01 -19.87 24.46
C ASP A 125 -0.21 -19.64 23.16
N ARG A 126 0.86 -20.42 23.00
CA ARG A 126 1.77 -20.35 21.87
C ARG A 126 1.06 -20.63 20.55
N ALA A 127 0.18 -21.63 20.51
CA ALA A 127 -0.51 -21.98 19.27
C ALA A 127 -1.46 -20.85 18.85
N ALA A 128 -2.12 -20.19 19.81
CA ALA A 128 -2.96 -19.02 19.54
C ALA A 128 -2.15 -17.84 18.94
N ILE A 129 -1.00 -17.49 19.52
CA ILE A 129 -0.15 -16.39 19.01
C ILE A 129 0.27 -16.66 17.57
N VAL A 130 0.74 -17.86 17.29
CA VAL A 130 1.24 -18.27 15.97
C VAL A 130 0.10 -18.35 14.94
N ALA A 131 -1.08 -18.80 15.35
CA ALA A 131 -2.25 -18.84 14.48
C ALA A 131 -2.71 -17.43 14.07
N VAL A 132 -2.72 -16.47 15.01
CA VAL A 132 -3.08 -15.07 14.74
C VAL A 132 -2.02 -14.40 13.84
N ASP A 133 -0.73 -14.64 14.09
CA ASP A 133 0.35 -14.16 13.23
C ASP A 133 0.25 -14.70 11.80
N ALA A 134 0.02 -16.01 11.65
CA ALA A 134 -0.17 -16.64 10.34
C ALA A 134 -1.38 -16.07 9.60
N ALA A 135 -2.49 -15.83 10.29
CA ALA A 135 -3.65 -15.16 9.71
C ALA A 135 -3.31 -13.72 9.27
N GLY A 136 -2.58 -12.98 10.10
CA GLY A 136 -2.07 -11.64 9.78
C GLY A 136 -1.18 -11.63 8.53
N GLY A 137 -0.28 -12.60 8.41
CA GLY A 137 0.58 -12.78 7.24
C GLY A 137 -0.20 -13.06 5.95
N TRP A 138 -1.25 -13.88 6.02
CA TRP A 138 -2.14 -14.12 4.87
C TRP A 138 -2.91 -12.87 4.46
N VAL A 139 -3.46 -12.14 5.43
CA VAL A 139 -4.14 -10.88 5.16
C VAL A 139 -3.17 -9.86 4.54
N ASN A 140 -1.92 -9.81 5.01
CA ASN A 140 -0.87 -8.97 4.45
C ASN A 140 -0.58 -9.30 2.98
N ALA A 141 -0.44 -10.59 2.67
CA ALA A 141 -0.20 -11.05 1.31
C ALA A 141 -1.33 -10.65 0.33
N MET A 142 -2.57 -10.56 0.80
CA MET A 142 -3.73 -10.16 -0.02
C MET A 142 -3.80 -8.66 -0.32
N ILE A 143 -2.93 -7.83 0.27
CA ILE A 143 -2.87 -6.38 0.01
C ILE A 143 -2.38 -6.09 -1.41
N PHE A 144 -1.41 -6.87 -1.90
CA PHE A 144 -0.63 -6.53 -3.09
C PHE A 144 -1.48 -6.50 -4.37
N ALA A 145 -2.38 -7.48 -4.57
CA ALA A 145 -3.23 -7.52 -5.76
C ALA A 145 -4.16 -6.28 -5.89
N PRO A 146 -4.98 -5.92 -4.89
CA PRO A 146 -5.81 -4.71 -4.96
C PRO A 146 -4.98 -3.42 -5.00
N LEU A 147 -3.83 -3.35 -4.33
CA LEU A 147 -2.90 -2.22 -4.43
C LEU A 147 -2.42 -2.03 -5.87
N GLY A 148 -1.90 -3.09 -6.48
CA GLY A 148 -1.40 -3.09 -7.85
C GLY A 148 -2.50 -2.74 -8.87
N LEU A 149 -3.71 -3.29 -8.70
CA LEU A 149 -4.86 -2.97 -9.55
C LEU A 149 -5.26 -1.50 -9.43
N SER A 150 -5.23 -0.93 -8.23
CA SER A 150 -5.49 0.50 -8.04
C SER A 150 -4.49 1.36 -8.81
N VAL A 151 -3.20 1.08 -8.66
CA VAL A 151 -2.13 1.83 -9.33
C VAL A 151 -2.22 1.66 -10.84
N LEU A 152 -2.43 0.44 -11.35
CA LEU A 152 -2.62 0.17 -12.78
C LEU A 152 -3.80 0.95 -13.35
N ALA A 153 -4.96 0.90 -12.68
CA ALA A 153 -6.16 1.57 -13.14
C ALA A 153 -5.99 3.10 -13.12
N ALA A 154 -5.37 3.65 -12.08
CA ALA A 154 -5.04 5.08 -12.01
C ALA A 154 -4.04 5.50 -13.10
N ALA A 155 -2.98 4.73 -13.30
CA ALA A 155 -1.96 4.99 -14.33
C ALA A 155 -2.55 4.89 -15.75
N TYR A 156 -3.42 3.91 -16.00
CA TYR A 156 -4.11 3.78 -17.28
C TYR A 156 -5.12 4.90 -17.52
N ALA A 157 -5.84 5.35 -16.48
CA ALA A 157 -6.69 6.54 -16.55
C ALA A 157 -5.87 7.81 -16.89
N GLN A 158 -4.71 7.98 -16.25
CA GLN A 158 -3.77 9.06 -16.56
C GLN A 158 -3.31 9.01 -18.03
N LEU A 159 -2.92 7.82 -18.52
CA LEU A 159 -2.49 7.62 -19.90
C LEU A 159 -3.60 7.95 -20.90
N ARG A 160 -4.80 7.40 -20.68
CA ARG A 160 -5.96 7.59 -21.57
C ARG A 160 -6.45 9.03 -21.61
N SER A 161 -6.30 9.77 -20.50
CA SER A 161 -6.68 11.18 -20.44
C SER A 161 -5.79 12.07 -21.33
N GLY A 162 -4.55 11.67 -21.60
CA GLY A 162 -3.55 12.51 -22.27
C GLY A 162 -3.16 13.78 -21.50
N LEU A 163 -3.63 13.94 -20.26
CA LEU A 163 -3.42 15.14 -19.44
C LEU A 163 -2.11 15.09 -18.62
N PHE A 164 -1.57 13.89 -18.43
CA PHE A 164 -0.36 13.63 -17.66
C PHE A 164 0.81 13.26 -18.57
N PRO A 165 2.07 13.47 -18.12
CA PRO A 165 3.24 12.97 -18.83
C PRO A 165 3.20 11.44 -18.99
N ALA A 166 3.43 10.93 -20.21
CA ALA A 166 3.36 9.49 -20.48
C ALA A 166 4.32 8.65 -19.64
N TRP A 167 5.52 9.17 -19.34
CA TRP A 167 6.50 8.47 -18.49
C TRP A 167 5.95 8.18 -17.09
N LEU A 168 5.10 9.06 -16.56
CA LEU A 168 4.49 8.90 -15.25
C LEU A 168 3.49 7.75 -15.27
N ALA A 169 2.66 7.69 -16.31
CA ALA A 169 1.73 6.59 -16.49
C ALA A 169 2.45 5.25 -16.73
N TRP A 170 3.58 5.25 -17.45
CA TRP A 170 4.41 4.05 -17.61
C TRP A 170 5.04 3.58 -16.29
N LEU A 171 5.55 4.51 -15.48
CA LEU A 171 6.11 4.20 -14.17
C LEU A 171 5.04 3.59 -13.25
N GLY A 172 3.88 4.23 -13.13
CA GLY A 172 2.75 3.69 -12.37
C GLY A 172 2.28 2.35 -12.93
N GLY A 173 2.18 2.23 -14.25
CA GLY A 173 1.81 0.99 -14.93
C GLY A 173 2.75 -0.17 -14.63
N ALA A 174 4.07 0.06 -14.71
CA ALA A 174 5.07 -0.95 -14.40
C ALA A 174 5.04 -1.35 -12.92
N SER A 175 5.04 -0.38 -12.00
CA SER A 175 4.97 -0.64 -10.55
C SER A 175 3.68 -1.39 -10.18
N GLY A 176 2.53 -0.95 -10.69
CA GLY A 176 1.24 -1.60 -10.45
C GLY A 176 1.20 -3.01 -11.03
N GLY A 177 1.70 -3.20 -12.25
CA GLY A 177 1.78 -4.50 -12.93
C GLY A 177 2.59 -5.52 -12.16
N ILE A 178 3.81 -5.14 -11.74
CA ILE A 178 4.66 -5.99 -10.89
C ILE A 178 3.94 -6.33 -9.59
N THR A 179 3.28 -5.37 -8.96
CA THR A 179 2.57 -5.57 -7.69
C THR A 179 1.37 -6.52 -7.83
N VAL A 180 0.63 -6.46 -8.94
CA VAL A 180 -0.45 -7.44 -9.22
C VAL A 180 0.11 -8.84 -9.38
N VAL A 181 1.16 -9.02 -10.18
CA VAL A 181 1.81 -10.32 -10.39
C VAL A 181 2.29 -10.90 -9.05
N LEU A 182 2.88 -10.06 -8.20
CA LEU A 182 3.29 -10.46 -6.85
C LEU A 182 2.10 -10.91 -6.00
N GLY A 183 1.01 -10.15 -5.96
CA GLY A 183 -0.18 -10.53 -5.20
C GLY A 183 -0.81 -11.85 -5.64
N LEU A 184 -0.68 -12.21 -6.92
CA LEU A 184 -1.16 -13.49 -7.46
C LEU A 184 -0.22 -14.66 -7.14
N VAL A 185 1.10 -14.42 -7.10
CA VAL A 185 2.11 -15.48 -6.94
C VAL A 185 2.49 -15.73 -5.48
N ILE A 186 2.30 -14.75 -4.59
CA ILE A 186 2.77 -14.83 -3.21
C ILE A 186 2.12 -15.99 -2.43
N GLY A 187 0.83 -16.26 -2.63
CA GLY A 187 0.12 -17.37 -1.97
C GLY A 187 0.68 -18.75 -2.38
N PRO A 188 0.72 -19.06 -3.69
CA PRO A 188 1.38 -20.27 -4.19
C PRO A 188 2.85 -20.39 -3.76
N ALA A 189 3.60 -19.29 -3.76
CA ALA A 189 5.00 -19.28 -3.33
C ALA A 189 5.15 -19.57 -1.83
N LEU A 190 4.26 -19.06 -0.98
CA LEU A 190 4.22 -19.38 0.45
C LEU A 190 3.93 -20.86 0.71
N ALA A 191 3.07 -21.50 -0.10
CA ALA A 191 2.74 -22.91 0.02
C ALA A 191 3.85 -23.85 -0.50
N ALA A 192 4.66 -23.41 -1.46
CA ALA A 192 5.71 -24.21 -2.08
C ALA A 192 7.00 -24.33 -1.23
N GLY A 193 7.12 -23.58 -0.13
CA GLY A 193 8.32 -23.56 0.71
C GLY A 193 9.42 -22.62 0.19
N PRO A 194 10.65 -22.69 0.74
CA PRO A 194 11.73 -21.76 0.40
C PRO A 194 12.11 -21.85 -1.09
N GLY A 195 12.03 -20.74 -1.81
CA GLY A 195 12.32 -20.68 -3.24
C GLY A 195 12.84 -19.31 -3.70
N PRO A 196 13.28 -19.17 -4.96
CA PRO A 196 13.96 -17.97 -5.49
C PRO A 196 13.14 -16.67 -5.41
N PHE A 197 11.81 -16.78 -5.25
CA PHE A 197 10.91 -15.64 -5.05
C PHE A 197 10.93 -15.04 -3.63
N GLN A 198 11.72 -15.57 -2.69
CA GLN A 198 11.97 -14.93 -1.39
C GLN A 198 12.84 -13.66 -1.48
N THR A 199 13.26 -13.26 -2.67
CA THR A 199 14.05 -12.04 -2.86
C THR A 199 13.19 -10.79 -2.75
N VAL A 200 13.20 -10.25 -1.52
CA VAL A 200 12.86 -8.88 -1.06
C VAL A 200 13.24 -7.76 -2.06
N GLN A 201 14.15 -8.01 -3.00
CA GLN A 201 14.64 -7.03 -3.97
C GLN A 201 13.62 -6.58 -5.03
N ILE A 202 12.75 -7.48 -5.54
CA ILE A 202 11.73 -7.07 -6.54
C ILE A 202 10.67 -6.16 -5.89
N LEU A 203 10.30 -6.46 -4.64
CA LEU A 203 9.44 -5.62 -3.81
C LEU A 203 10.06 -4.24 -3.62
N SER A 204 11.36 -4.13 -3.34
CA SER A 204 12.03 -2.84 -3.19
C SER A 204 11.90 -1.97 -4.44
N PHE A 205 12.09 -2.52 -5.64
CA PHE A 205 11.97 -1.73 -6.88
C PHE A 205 10.53 -1.32 -7.20
N ALA A 206 9.57 -2.23 -7.05
CA ALA A 206 8.16 -1.92 -7.29
C ALA A 206 7.65 -0.85 -6.32
N THR A 207 7.98 -0.98 -5.03
CA THR A 207 7.64 -0.02 -3.98
C THR A 207 8.30 1.33 -4.20
N LEU A 208 9.60 1.37 -4.52
CA LEU A 208 10.28 2.62 -4.84
C LEU A 208 9.66 3.31 -6.06
N GLY A 209 9.37 2.55 -7.13
CA GLY A 209 8.69 3.07 -8.31
C GLY A 209 7.30 3.63 -8.00
N PHE A 210 6.54 2.95 -7.12
CA PHE A 210 5.25 3.42 -6.63
C PHE A 210 5.37 4.73 -5.87
N TRP A 211 6.32 4.87 -4.95
CA TRP A 211 6.54 6.13 -4.21
C TRP A 211 6.96 7.28 -5.13
N VAL A 212 7.86 7.02 -6.08
CA VAL A 212 8.27 8.03 -7.07
C VAL A 212 7.07 8.45 -7.92
N TRP A 213 6.27 7.50 -8.41
CA TRP A 213 5.04 7.78 -9.16
C TRP A 213 4.05 8.60 -8.34
N MET A 214 3.84 8.23 -7.07
CA MET A 214 2.93 8.88 -6.15
C MET A 214 3.34 10.33 -5.89
N LEU A 215 4.60 10.56 -5.52
CA LEU A 215 5.13 11.90 -5.27
C LEU A 215 5.11 12.77 -6.53
N ALA A 216 5.56 12.25 -7.66
CA ALA A 216 5.56 12.98 -8.91
C ALA A 216 4.13 13.38 -9.34
N THR A 217 3.16 12.46 -9.21
CA THR A 217 1.75 12.75 -9.47
C THR A 217 1.24 13.85 -8.54
N GLY A 218 1.50 13.74 -7.24
CA GLY A 218 1.10 14.74 -6.24
C GLY A 218 1.67 16.13 -6.53
N ILE A 219 2.96 16.21 -6.88
CA ILE A 219 3.63 17.47 -7.21
C ILE A 219 3.05 18.09 -8.50
N ILE A 220 2.81 17.28 -9.53
CA ILE A 220 2.23 17.76 -10.80
C ILE A 220 0.84 18.35 -10.55
N LEU A 221 -0.02 17.64 -9.81
CA LEU A 221 -1.35 18.13 -9.49
C LEU A 221 -1.33 19.35 -8.59
N PHE A 222 -0.42 19.41 -7.62
CA PHE A 222 -0.24 20.58 -6.78
C PHE A 222 0.14 21.82 -7.61
N ARG A 223 1.11 21.70 -8.54
CA ARG A 223 1.54 22.81 -9.41
C ARG A 223 0.46 23.32 -10.37
N ARG A 224 -0.62 22.56 -10.57
CA ARG A 224 -1.76 22.92 -11.42
C ARG A 224 -2.96 23.48 -10.63
N THR A 225 -2.79 23.74 -9.33
CA THR A 225 -3.80 24.43 -8.50
C THR A 225 -3.73 25.96 -8.59
N THR A 226 -2.62 26.49 -9.11
CA THR A 226 -2.39 27.90 -9.43
C THR A 226 -2.63 28.14 -10.91
#